data_AF-A0A7Y0Q714-F1
#
_entry.id   AF-A0A7Y0Q714-F1
#
_cell.length_a   1.000
_cell.length_b   1.000
_cell.length_c   1.000
_cell.angle_alpha   90.00
_cell.angle_beta   90.00
_cell.angle_gamma   90.00
#
_symmetry.space_group_name_H-M   'P 1'
#
loop_
_entity.id
_entity.type
_entity.pdbx_description
1 polymer ?
#
loop_
_entity_poly.entity_id
_entity_poly.type
_entity_poly.pdbx_seq_one_letter_code
_entity_poly.pdbx_strand_id
1 'polypeptide(L)'
;MSKKLDVISKTDLEEMHTGTLMSRRNALLKCEESFELSDQHQTAKHNGIEFKNTPQWKKAYQDIKSVLSTRENIPSKQERKALRQAKAKQSR
;
A
#
# COMPACT_ATOMS: atom_id res chain seq x y z
N MET A 1 0.48 -6.48 17.10
CA MET A 1 -0.15 -5.14 16.95
C MET A 1 -0.87 -5.12 15.61
N SER A 2 -2.17 -5.45 15.61
CA SER A 2 -3.01 -5.38 14.40
C SER A 2 -2.94 -3.96 13.84
N LYS A 3 -2.44 -3.81 12.61
CA LYS A 3 -2.41 -2.50 11.96
C LYS A 3 -3.76 -2.27 11.30
N LYS A 4 -4.64 -1.60 12.03
CA LYS A 4 -5.89 -1.07 11.50
C LYS A 4 -5.58 0.01 10.48
N LEU A 5 -6.24 -0.08 9.32
CA LEU A 5 -6.14 0.91 8.26
C LEU A 5 -7.48 1.59 8.03
N ASP A 6 -7.46 2.91 7.88
CA ASP A 6 -8.65 3.67 7.55
C ASP A 6 -9.18 3.29 6.17
N VAL A 7 -10.48 3.43 5.93
CA VAL A 7 -11.05 3.33 4.58
C VAL A 7 -10.89 4.70 3.91
N ILE A 8 -10.27 4.72 2.74
CA ILE A 8 -10.07 5.94 1.93
C ILE A 8 -10.83 5.75 0.62
N SER A 9 -11.49 6.79 0.14
CA SER A 9 -12.22 6.75 -1.12
C SER A 9 -11.26 6.69 -2.32
N LYS A 10 -11.75 6.21 -3.47
CA LYS A 10 -10.92 6.15 -4.68
C LYS A 10 -10.44 7.53 -5.13
N THR A 11 -11.31 8.55 -5.04
CA THR A 11 -10.98 9.93 -5.42
C THR A 11 -9.83 10.48 -4.57
N ASP A 12 -9.86 10.25 -3.26
CA ASP A 12 -8.76 10.69 -2.38
C ASP A 12 -7.45 9.96 -2.72
N LEU A 13 -7.51 8.67 -3.08
CA LEU A 13 -6.33 7.91 -3.50
C LEU A 13 -5.69 8.48 -4.77
N GLU A 14 -6.49 9.01 -5.70
CA GLU A 14 -6.01 9.63 -6.94
C GLU A 14 -5.20 10.90 -6.66
N GLU A 15 -5.55 11.65 -5.62
CA GLU A 15 -4.83 12.86 -5.19
C GLU A 15 -3.55 12.56 -4.39
N MET A 16 -3.46 11.40 -3.75
CA MET A 16 -2.32 11.04 -2.91
C MET A 16 -1.01 10.89 -3.70
N HIS A 17 0.13 11.25 -3.11
CA HIS A 17 1.44 11.00 -3.72
C HIS A 17 1.74 9.48 -3.88
N THR A 18 2.43 9.08 -4.95
CA THR A 18 2.70 7.67 -5.30
C THR A 18 3.43 6.92 -4.19
N GLY A 19 4.37 7.58 -3.50
CA GLY A 19 5.05 7.00 -2.34
C GLY A 19 4.11 6.66 -1.18
N THR A 20 3.07 7.46 -0.98
CA THR A 20 2.06 7.23 0.06
C THR A 20 1.14 6.08 -0.34
N LEU A 21 0.74 6.00 -1.61
CA LEU A 21 -0.01 4.84 -2.15
C LEU A 21 0.76 3.52 -1.98
N MET A 22 2.06 3.51 -2.29
CA MET A 22 2.92 2.35 -2.11
C MET A 22 3.04 1.95 -0.62
N SER A 23 3.19 2.93 0.26
CA SER A 23 3.26 2.70 1.71
C SER A 23 1.95 2.11 2.24
N ARG A 24 0.82 2.62 1.75
CA ARG A 24 -0.53 2.15 2.08
C ARG A 24 -0.79 0.73 1.56
N ARG A 25 -0.39 0.43 0.31
CA ARG A 25 -0.41 -0.94 -0.24
C ARG A 25 0.38 -1.91 0.63
N ASN A 26 1.58 -1.51 1.05
CA ASN A 26 2.42 -2.33 1.91
C ASN A 26 1.79 -2.55 3.30
N ALA A 27 1.05 -1.57 3.82
CA ALA A 27 0.32 -1.75 5.06
C ALA A 27 -0.84 -2.75 4.88
N LEU A 28 -1.60 -2.67 3.78
CA LEU A 28 -2.67 -3.64 3.48
C LEU A 28 -2.11 -5.07 3.35
N LEU A 29 -0.93 -5.25 2.76
CA LEU A 29 -0.31 -6.57 2.64
C LEU A 29 0.13 -7.16 4.01
N LYS A 30 0.32 -6.31 5.02
CA LYS A 30 0.65 -6.70 6.39
C LYS A 30 -0.58 -6.98 7.26
N CYS A 31 -1.79 -6.74 6.76
CA CYS A 31 -3.02 -7.19 7.42
C CYS A 31 -3.00 -8.71 7.59
N GLU A 32 -3.63 -9.17 8.65
CA GLU A 32 -3.79 -10.60 8.92
C GLU A 32 -4.74 -11.24 7.90
N GLU A 33 -4.65 -12.54 7.69
CA GLU A 33 -5.43 -13.21 6.63
C GLU A 33 -6.92 -13.24 6.95
N SER A 34 -7.28 -13.63 8.16
CA SER A 34 -8.65 -13.73 8.65
C SER A 34 -8.70 -13.57 10.16
N PHE A 35 -9.88 -13.22 10.67
CA PHE A 35 -10.15 -13.19 12.11
C PHE A 35 -9.99 -14.56 12.75
N GLU A 36 -10.38 -15.64 12.06
CA GLU A 36 -10.30 -17.02 12.56
C GLU A 36 -8.87 -17.50 12.83
N LEU A 37 -7.89 -16.92 12.13
CA LEU A 37 -6.47 -17.21 12.31
C LEU A 37 -5.78 -16.22 13.26
N SER A 38 -6.56 -15.35 13.91
CA SER A 38 -6.06 -14.30 14.79
C SER A 38 -6.38 -14.61 16.24
N ASP A 39 -5.42 -14.37 17.13
CA ASP A 39 -5.63 -14.41 18.59
C ASP A 39 -6.42 -13.19 19.10
N GLN A 40 -6.94 -12.34 18.20
CA GLN A 40 -7.65 -11.11 18.54
C GLN A 40 -9.08 -11.39 18.98
N HIS A 41 -9.45 -10.84 20.13
CA HIS A 41 -10.82 -10.89 20.64
C HIS A 41 -11.63 -9.77 19.98
N GLN A 42 -12.83 -10.11 19.51
CA GLN A 42 -13.69 -9.23 18.72
C GLN A 42 -14.00 -7.93 19.48
N THR A 43 -13.44 -6.80 19.03
CA THR A 43 -13.79 -5.49 19.59
C THR A 43 -14.90 -4.87 18.74
N ALA A 44 -16.03 -4.57 19.36
CA ALA A 44 -17.33 -4.35 18.73
C ALA A 44 -17.50 -3.09 17.85
N LYS A 45 -16.42 -2.48 17.33
CA LYS A 45 -16.50 -1.31 16.42
C LYS A 45 -15.39 -1.32 15.37
N HIS A 46 -15.52 -2.17 14.36
CA HIS A 46 -14.58 -2.21 13.22
C HIS A 46 -14.82 -1.07 12.22
N ASN A 47 -14.45 0.15 12.60
CA ASN A 47 -14.31 1.25 11.63
C ASN A 47 -12.92 1.20 10.98
N GLY A 48 -12.64 0.19 10.14
CA GLY A 48 -11.34 0.07 9.45
C GLY A 48 -11.10 -1.29 8.80
N ILE A 49 -10.00 -1.39 8.08
CA ILE A 49 -9.51 -2.59 7.41
C ILE A 49 -8.47 -3.25 8.30
N GLU A 50 -8.73 -4.49 8.69
CA GLU A 50 -7.87 -5.25 9.61
C GLU A 50 -7.46 -6.61 9.04
N PHE A 51 -8.39 -7.28 8.35
CA PHE A 51 -8.18 -8.61 7.78
C PHE A 51 -8.34 -8.63 6.25
N LYS A 52 -7.52 -9.43 5.58
CA LYS A 52 -7.53 -9.59 4.11
C LYS A 52 -8.79 -10.23 3.57
N ASN A 53 -9.44 -11.09 4.36
CA ASN A 53 -10.70 -11.73 3.98
C ASN A 53 -11.89 -10.77 3.90
N THR A 54 -11.76 -9.54 4.43
CA THR A 54 -12.85 -8.57 4.46
C THR A 54 -13.14 -7.98 3.07
N PRO A 55 -14.41 -7.69 2.73
CA PRO A 55 -14.77 -6.99 1.50
C PRO A 55 -14.09 -5.61 1.37
N GLN A 56 -13.93 -4.91 2.50
CA GLN A 56 -13.29 -3.59 2.56
C GLN A 56 -11.81 -3.68 2.15
N TRP A 57 -11.09 -4.71 2.61
CA TRP A 57 -9.71 -4.94 2.20
C TRP A 57 -9.60 -5.18 0.69
N LYS A 58 -10.44 -6.07 0.14
CA LYS A 58 -10.43 -6.40 -1.29
C LYS A 58 -10.66 -5.15 -2.14
N LYS A 59 -11.66 -4.34 -1.77
CA LYS A 59 -11.96 -3.08 -2.45
C LYS A 59 -10.78 -2.10 -2.37
N ALA A 60 -10.28 -1.83 -1.16
CA ALA A 60 -9.17 -0.89 -0.98
C ALA A 60 -7.89 -1.32 -1.72
N TYR A 61 -7.59 -2.61 -1.75
CA TYR A 61 -6.45 -3.15 -2.48
C TYR A 61 -6.62 -3.00 -3.99
N GLN A 62 -7.82 -3.27 -4.51
CA GLN A 62 -8.15 -3.09 -5.93
C GLN A 62 -8.07 -1.62 -6.34
N ASP A 63 -8.63 -0.71 -5.54
CA ASP A 63 -8.60 0.73 -5.83
C ASP A 63 -7.16 1.25 -5.91
N ILE A 64 -6.30 0.89 -4.95
CA ILE A 64 -4.88 1.28 -4.98
C ILE A 64 -4.17 0.72 -6.22
N LYS A 65 -4.43 -0.55 -6.59
CA LYS A 65 -3.84 -1.10 -7.83
C LYS A 65 -4.31 -0.33 -9.06
N SER A 66 -5.60 0.01 -9.14
CA SER A 66 -6.15 0.76 -10.26
C SER A 66 -5.52 2.15 -10.39
N VAL A 67 -5.30 2.85 -9.27
CA VAL A 67 -4.65 4.16 -9.27
C VAL A 67 -3.16 4.03 -9.60
N LEU A 68 -2.47 3.02 -9.08
CA LEU A 68 -1.04 2.82 -9.41
C LEU A 68 -0.82 2.42 -10.87
N SER A 69 -1.76 1.69 -11.49
CA SER A 69 -1.62 1.28 -12.90
C SER A 69 -1.70 2.43 -13.89
N THR A 70 -2.31 3.57 -13.52
CA THR A 70 -2.39 4.76 -14.39
C THR A 70 -1.19 5.69 -14.23
N ARG A 71 -0.33 5.45 -13.24
CA ARG A 71 0.78 6.34 -12.91
C ARG A 71 2.06 5.93 -13.64
N GLU A 72 2.86 6.94 -13.97
CA GLU A 72 4.19 6.73 -14.53
C GLU A 72 5.07 5.94 -13.55
N ASN A 73 5.85 5.02 -14.10
CA ASN A 73 6.82 4.25 -13.31
C ASN A 73 8.00 5.13 -12.92
N ILE A 74 8.08 5.47 -11.62
CA ILE A 74 9.18 6.26 -11.07
C ILE A 74 10.30 5.33 -10.59
N PRO A 75 11.56 5.53 -11.02
CA PRO A 75 12.69 4.72 -10.59
C PRO A 75 12.83 4.65 -9.06
N SER A 76 12.99 3.43 -8.55
CA SER A 76 13.22 3.12 -7.15
C SER A 76 14.50 3.78 -6.61
N LYS A 77 14.68 3.78 -5.28
CA LYS A 77 15.92 4.31 -4.67
C LYS A 77 17.16 3.58 -5.19
N GLN A 78 17.07 2.26 -5.41
CA GLN A 78 18.18 1.45 -5.93
C GLN A 78 18.47 1.81 -7.39
N GLU A 79 17.44 1.93 -8.22
CA GLU A 79 17.60 2.33 -9.64
C GLU A 79 18.15 3.75 -9.76
N ARG A 80 17.66 4.71 -8.95
CA ARG A 80 18.23 6.07 -8.91
C ARG A 80 19.70 6.07 -8.47
N LYS A 81 20.07 5.21 -7.52
CA LYS A 81 21.48 5.05 -7.11
C LYS A 81 22.32 4.47 -8.26
N ALA A 82 21.81 3.44 -8.94
CA ALA A 82 22.47 2.83 -10.10
C ALA A 82 22.66 3.84 -11.25
N LEU A 83 21.64 4.64 -11.56
CA LEU A 83 21.71 5.70 -12.57
C LEU A 83 22.76 6.75 -12.23
N ARG A 84 22.85 7.18 -10.96
CA ARG A 84 23.91 8.12 -10.51
C ARG A 84 25.31 7.51 -10.66
N GLN A 85 25.48 6.25 -10.27
CA GLN A 85 26.76 5.54 -10.40
C GLN A 85 27.17 5.35 -11.87
N ALA A 86 26.21 5.03 -12.75
CA ALA A 86 26.46 4.90 -14.18
C ALA A 86 26.91 6.23 -14.80
N LYS A 87 26.24 7.34 -14.49
CA LYS A 87 26.63 8.68 -14.95
C LYS A 87 28.05 9.06 -14.49
N ALA A 88 28.38 8.80 -13.22
CA ALA A 88 29.71 9.11 -12.69
C ALA A 88 30.84 8.27 -13.33
N LYS A 89 30.53 7.05 -13.81
CA LYS A 89 31.48 6.21 -14.55
C LYS A 89 31.69 6.66 -15.99
N GLN A 90 30.68 7.26 -16.62
CA GLN A 90 30.76 7.76 -18.00
C GLN A 90 31.49 9.10 -18.12
N SER A 91 31.54 9.89 -17.04
CA SER A 91 32.24 11.17 -17.01
C SER A 91 33.73 11.06 -16.66
N ARG A 92 34.29 9.85 -16.63
CA ARG A 92 35.67 9.55 -16.19
C ARG A 92 36.39 8.80 -17.28
#